data_AF-A0A2V3UCF2-F1
#
_entry.id   AF-A0A2V3UCF2-F1
#
_cell.length_a   1.000
_cell.length_b   1.000
_cell.length_c   1.000
_cell.angle_alpha   90.00
_cell.angle_beta   90.00
_cell.angle_gamma   90.00
#
_symmetry.space_group_name_H-M   'P 1'
#
loop_
_entity.id
_entity.type
_entity.pdbx_description
1 polymer ?
#
loop_
_entity_poly.entity_id
_entity_poly.type
_entity_poly.pdbx_seq_one_letter_code
_entity_poly.pdbx_strand_id
1 'polypeptide(L)'
;MDMQVTTWTPGDVLLRFIEAADTERRLPVHIGPAGYRSQMPEVLRETWADANSQEETREKQEWHQSLTRLARPKRDAIRRAEEAADWHIRYLDKVIARTLWRFCFCRIFGTSFQDVCRARGWVPRTAYRRLEKGLKAISDGLNQSKAGFESADLDHLASLGLIDPDSLAPDASPKHWSDGEPRQTGPEGLIYVRLRRTKRDKKKRKRGKRLRS
;
A
#
# COMPACT_ATOMS: atom_id res chain seq x y z
N MET A 1 -16.54 7.53 -33.50
CA MET A 1 -16.28 6.91 -32.18
C MET A 1 -15.23 7.77 -31.52
N ASP A 2 -15.63 8.64 -30.60
CA ASP A 2 -14.68 9.46 -29.85
C ASP A 2 -13.85 8.55 -28.96
N MET A 3 -12.58 8.35 -29.32
CA MET A 3 -11.59 7.73 -28.44
C MET A 3 -11.50 8.62 -27.21
N GLN A 4 -12.09 8.19 -26.10
CA GLN A 4 -11.89 8.86 -24.82
C GLN A 4 -10.40 8.80 -24.50
N VAL A 5 -9.72 9.93 -24.64
CA VAL A 5 -8.33 10.08 -24.22
C VAL A 5 -8.33 9.96 -22.69
N THR A 6 -8.05 8.76 -22.20
CA THR A 6 -7.97 8.49 -20.78
C THR A 6 -6.76 9.25 -20.23
N THR A 7 -7.02 10.30 -19.45
CA THR A 7 -5.98 11.14 -18.86
C THR A 7 -5.55 10.57 -17.52
N TRP A 8 -4.25 10.60 -17.24
CA TRP A 8 -3.71 10.18 -15.96
C TRP A 8 -4.20 11.10 -14.85
N THR A 9 -4.88 10.53 -13.84
CA THR A 9 -5.20 11.26 -12.62
C THR A 9 -4.16 10.97 -11.52
N PRO A 10 -3.99 11.87 -10.53
CA PRO A 10 -3.14 11.60 -9.38
C PRO A 10 -3.55 10.33 -8.59
N GLY A 11 -4.83 9.96 -8.66
CA GLY A 11 -5.34 8.73 -8.06
C GLY A 11 -4.81 7.48 -8.75
N ASP A 12 -4.86 7.44 -10.09
CA ASP A 12 -4.36 6.32 -10.88
C ASP A 12 -2.87 6.10 -10.66
N VAL A 13 -2.10 7.20 -10.66
CA VAL A 13 -0.67 7.18 -10.35
C VAL A 13 -0.45 6.59 -8.95
N LEU A 14 -1.22 7.01 -7.95
CA LEU A 14 -1.07 6.49 -6.60
C LEU A 14 -1.35 4.98 -6.52
N LEU A 15 -2.39 4.49 -7.21
CA LEU A 15 -2.69 3.06 -7.28
C LEU A 15 -1.54 2.27 -7.91
N ARG A 16 -0.93 2.80 -8.98
CA ARG A 16 0.26 2.22 -9.61
C ARG A 16 1.44 2.12 -8.65
N PHE A 17 1.70 3.14 -7.84
CA PHE A 17 2.76 3.07 -6.82
C PHE A 17 2.44 2.11 -5.67
N ILE A 18 1.17 1.92 -5.32
CA ILE A 18 0.76 0.93 -4.32
C ILE A 18 0.97 -0.49 -4.86
N GLU A 19 0.57 -0.77 -6.10
CA GLU A 19 0.85 -2.04 -6.79
C GLU A 19 2.35 -2.31 -6.88
N ALA A 20 3.14 -1.27 -7.23
CA ALA A 20 4.59 -1.38 -7.30
C ALA A 20 5.22 -1.72 -5.94
N ALA A 21 4.77 -1.10 -4.85
CA ALA A 21 5.26 -1.40 -3.50
C ALA A 21 4.90 -2.83 -3.04
N ASP A 22 3.72 -3.34 -3.40
CA ASP A 22 3.36 -4.73 -3.15
C ASP A 22 4.21 -5.70 -3.97
N THR A 23 4.47 -5.36 -5.23
CA THR A 23 5.35 -6.13 -6.12
C THR A 23 6.77 -6.21 -5.56
N GLU A 24 7.34 -5.08 -5.15
CA GLU A 24 8.68 -5.01 -4.55
C GLU A 24 8.78 -5.83 -3.25
N ARG A 25 7.72 -5.82 -2.42
CA ARG A 25 7.65 -6.65 -1.22
C ARG A 25 7.71 -8.16 -1.52
N ARG A 26 7.19 -8.59 -2.67
CA ARG A 26 7.16 -10.01 -3.09
C ARG A 26 8.39 -10.45 -3.87
N LEU A 27 9.14 -9.49 -4.42
CA LEU A 27 10.39 -9.81 -5.08
C LEU A 27 11.36 -10.41 -4.06
N PRO A 28 12.17 -11.39 -4.48
CA PRO A 28 13.22 -11.90 -3.62
C PRO A 28 14.14 -10.73 -3.28
N VAL A 29 14.30 -10.42 -1.99
CA VAL A 29 15.35 -9.52 -1.55
C VAL A 29 16.65 -10.13 -2.06
N HIS A 30 17.41 -9.37 -2.83
CA HIS A 30 18.75 -9.77 -3.26
C HIS A 30 19.65 -9.74 -2.02
N ILE A 31 19.51 -10.76 -1.17
CA ILE A 31 20.49 -11.10 -0.17
C ILE A 31 21.70 -11.52 -1.01
N GLY A 32 22.82 -10.82 -0.85
CA GLY A 32 24.08 -11.21 -1.48
C GLY A 32 24.43 -12.68 -1.14
N PRO A 33 25.57 -13.20 -1.63
CA PRO A 33 26.04 -14.51 -1.16
C PRO A 33 25.92 -14.54 0.36
N ALA A 34 25.15 -15.51 0.87
CA ALA A 34 24.90 -15.61 2.31
C ALA A 34 26.26 -15.52 2.99
N GLY A 35 26.48 -14.48 3.81
CA GLY A 35 27.77 -14.30 4.48
C GLY A 35 28.16 -15.61 5.16
N TYR A 36 29.45 -15.93 5.18
CA TYR A 36 29.98 -17.20 5.70
C TYR A 36 29.25 -17.59 6.99
N ARG A 37 28.34 -18.57 6.90
CA ARG A 37 27.72 -19.20 8.07
C ARG A 37 28.73 -20.22 8.59
N SER A 38 28.69 -20.54 9.87
CA SER A 38 29.53 -21.60 10.40
C SER A 38 29.25 -22.88 9.61
N GLN A 39 30.28 -23.52 9.07
CA GLN A 39 30.18 -24.83 8.42
C GLN A 39 29.94 -25.97 9.42
N MET A 40 29.52 -25.66 10.65
CA MET A 40 29.04 -26.68 11.57
C MET A 40 27.91 -27.42 10.87
N PRO A 41 28.00 -28.75 10.71
CA PRO A 41 26.96 -29.53 10.09
C PRO A 41 25.64 -29.29 10.83
N GLU A 42 24.59 -29.02 10.07
CA GLU A 42 23.25 -28.97 10.61
C GLU A 42 22.96 -30.34 11.23
N VAL A 43 22.72 -30.38 12.54
CA VAL A 43 22.38 -31.62 13.25
C VAL A 43 21.00 -32.05 12.75
N LEU A 44 20.99 -32.89 11.72
CA LEU A 44 19.81 -33.55 11.21
C LEU A 44 19.28 -34.48 12.31
N ARG A 45 18.17 -34.10 12.95
CA ARG A 45 17.50 -34.95 13.93
C ARG A 45 16.63 -35.94 13.17
N GLU A 46 17.04 -37.21 13.18
CA GLU A 46 16.37 -38.27 12.43
C GLU A 46 15.06 -38.73 13.10
N THR A 47 14.83 -38.39 14.37
CA THR A 47 13.70 -38.91 15.16
C THR A 47 12.80 -37.81 15.71
N TRP A 48 11.49 -37.96 15.52
CA TRP A 48 10.44 -37.06 16.02
C TRP A 48 10.46 -36.88 17.55
N ALA A 49 10.94 -37.90 18.28
CA ALA A 49 11.08 -37.87 19.74
C ALA A 49 12.09 -36.83 20.25
N ASP A 50 13.15 -36.52 19.47
CA ASP A 50 14.17 -35.51 19.83
C ASP A 50 13.71 -34.07 19.53
N ALA A 51 12.60 -33.89 18.83
CA ALA A 51 12.02 -32.58 18.54
C ALA A 51 10.96 -32.16 19.59
N ASN A 52 10.27 -33.12 20.20
CA ASN A 52 9.15 -32.87 21.11
C ASN A 52 9.56 -32.31 22.48
N SER A 53 10.79 -32.51 22.92
CA SER A 53 11.28 -31.99 24.21
C SER A 53 11.52 -30.48 24.22
N GLN A 54 11.26 -29.77 23.10
CA GLN A 54 11.32 -28.30 23.00
C GLN A 54 10.05 -27.65 22.41
N GLU A 55 8.96 -28.41 22.26
CA GLU A 55 7.70 -27.95 21.65
C GLU A 55 6.81 -27.05 22.56
N GLU A 56 7.29 -26.55 23.69
CA GLU A 56 6.52 -25.58 24.49
C GLU A 56 6.57 -24.13 23.95
N THR A 57 7.41 -23.86 22.95
CA THR A 57 7.56 -22.50 22.41
C THR A 57 6.48 -22.22 21.37
N ARG A 58 5.41 -21.58 21.85
CA ARG A 58 4.28 -20.89 21.19
C ARG A 58 4.48 -20.19 19.82
N GLU A 59 5.69 -20.15 19.26
CA GLU A 59 6.04 -19.37 18.08
C GLU A 59 5.92 -20.15 16.76
N LYS A 60 5.57 -21.45 16.77
CA LYS A 60 5.49 -22.26 15.54
C LYS A 60 4.54 -21.64 14.50
N GLN A 61 3.39 -21.10 14.90
CA GLN A 61 2.44 -20.45 13.99
C GLN A 61 2.96 -19.11 13.42
N GLU A 62 3.60 -18.28 14.24
CA GLU A 62 4.20 -17.02 13.80
C GLU A 62 5.42 -17.27 12.89
N TRP A 63 6.20 -18.30 13.21
CA TRP A 63 7.32 -18.78 12.40
C TRP A 63 6.85 -19.31 11.04
N HIS A 64 5.79 -20.14 10.99
CA HIS A 64 5.20 -20.61 9.74
C HIS A 64 4.63 -19.46 8.90
N GLN A 65 4.00 -18.45 9.51
CA GLN A 65 3.56 -17.24 8.81
C GLN A 65 4.74 -16.41 8.29
N SER A 66 5.84 -16.34 9.04
CA SER A 66 7.07 -15.65 8.62
C SER A 66 7.78 -16.35 7.46
N LEU A 67 7.61 -17.68 7.34
CA LEU A 67 8.18 -18.50 6.26
C LEU A 67 7.25 -18.70 5.06
N THR A 68 5.98 -18.28 5.17
CA THR A 68 5.05 -18.36 4.05
C THR A 68 5.47 -17.31 3.02
N ARG A 69 6.38 -17.71 2.12
CA ARG A 69 6.83 -16.88 1.00
C ARG A 69 5.60 -16.37 0.28
N LEU A 70 5.46 -15.05 0.18
CA LEU A 70 4.41 -14.44 -0.61
C LEU A 70 4.50 -14.98 -2.04
N ALA A 71 3.34 -15.19 -2.66
CA ALA A 71 3.30 -15.62 -4.05
C ALA A 71 4.12 -14.67 -4.91
N ARG A 72 4.96 -15.22 -5.81
CA ARG A 72 5.80 -14.42 -6.70
C ARG A 72 4.93 -13.47 -7.52
N PRO A 73 5.39 -12.23 -7.77
CA PRO A 73 4.63 -11.30 -8.59
C PRO A 73 4.55 -11.79 -10.03
N LYS A 74 3.45 -11.45 -10.72
CA LYS A 74 3.29 -11.71 -12.15
C LYS A 74 4.27 -10.84 -12.95
N ARG A 75 4.66 -11.29 -14.15
CA ARG A 75 5.55 -10.54 -15.05
C ARG A 75 5.03 -9.12 -15.33
N ASP A 76 3.73 -8.97 -15.58
CA ASP A 76 3.14 -7.67 -15.91
C ASP A 76 3.18 -6.71 -14.70
N ALA A 77 2.99 -7.24 -13.48
CA ALA A 77 3.12 -6.45 -12.26
C ALA A 77 4.57 -5.94 -12.06
N ILE A 78 5.58 -6.76 -12.38
CA ILE A 78 6.99 -6.34 -12.35
C ILE A 78 7.24 -5.21 -13.36
N ARG A 79 6.81 -5.39 -14.62
CA ARG A 79 6.94 -4.35 -15.65
C ARG A 79 6.28 -3.04 -15.22
N ARG A 80 5.08 -3.10 -14.66
CA ARG A 80 4.36 -1.94 -14.15
C ARG A 80 5.06 -1.27 -12.96
N ALA A 81 5.70 -2.07 -12.10
CA ALA A 81 6.48 -1.57 -10.97
C ALA A 81 7.77 -0.88 -11.41
N GLU A 82 8.47 -1.43 -12.41
CA GLU A 82 9.64 -0.81 -13.04
C GLU A 82 9.28 0.53 -13.67
N GLU A 83 8.17 0.59 -14.39
CA GLU A 83 7.68 1.84 -14.98
C GLU A 83 7.36 2.90 -13.92
N ALA A 84 6.69 2.52 -12.82
CA ALA A 84 6.44 3.43 -11.70
C ALA A 84 7.75 3.88 -11.03
N ALA A 85 8.76 3.01 -10.99
CA ALA A 85 10.09 3.38 -10.53
C ALA A 85 10.72 4.43 -11.47
N ASP A 86 10.63 4.28 -12.78
CA ASP A 86 11.16 5.28 -13.71
C ASP A 86 10.49 6.65 -13.55
N TRP A 87 9.18 6.68 -13.28
CA TRP A 87 8.46 7.93 -13.04
C TRP A 87 8.99 8.70 -11.83
N HIS A 88 9.34 8.00 -10.73
CA HIS A 88 9.85 8.68 -9.55
C HIS A 88 11.22 9.32 -9.81
N ILE A 89 12.06 8.69 -10.63
CA ILE A 89 13.37 9.23 -11.01
C ILE A 89 13.20 10.44 -11.92
N ARG A 90 12.26 10.36 -12.86
CA ARG A 90 12.07 11.38 -13.89
C ARG A 90 11.36 12.64 -13.39
N TYR A 91 10.33 12.50 -12.57
CA TYR A 91 9.41 13.59 -12.25
C TYR A 91 9.52 14.11 -10.81
N LEU A 92 10.20 13.40 -9.90
CA LEU A 92 10.23 13.73 -8.49
C LEU A 92 11.63 14.06 -7.97
N ASP A 93 11.68 14.99 -7.00
CA ASP A 93 12.83 15.13 -6.14
C ASP A 93 12.96 13.93 -5.17
N LYS A 94 14.19 13.61 -4.77
CA LYS A 94 14.54 12.47 -3.89
C LYS A 94 13.76 12.48 -2.59
N VAL A 95 13.50 13.67 -2.00
CA VAL A 95 12.74 13.77 -0.74
C VAL A 95 11.26 13.42 -0.95
N ILE A 96 10.68 13.87 -2.06
CA ILE A 96 9.28 13.58 -2.39
C ILE A 96 9.12 12.10 -2.75
N ALA A 97 10.00 11.56 -3.59
CA ALA A 97 10.02 10.15 -3.95
C ALA A 97 10.10 9.24 -2.72
N ARG A 98 11.02 9.54 -1.78
CA ARG A 98 11.14 8.79 -0.51
C ARG A 98 9.87 8.86 0.33
N THR A 99 9.19 10.01 0.35
CA THR A 99 7.93 10.19 1.08
C THR A 99 6.80 9.36 0.44
N LEU A 100 6.73 9.36 -0.90
CA LEU A 100 5.76 8.59 -1.68
C LEU A 100 5.91 7.09 -1.47
N TRP A 101 7.10 6.53 -1.68
CA TRP A 101 7.36 5.11 -1.47
C TRP A 101 7.06 4.69 -0.04
N ARG A 102 7.46 5.51 0.95
CA ARG A 102 7.17 5.21 2.35
C ARG A 102 5.67 5.14 2.62
N PHE A 103 4.88 6.02 2.03
CA PHE A 103 3.42 5.99 2.14
C PHE A 103 2.84 4.71 1.54
N CYS A 104 3.27 4.32 0.34
CA CYS A 104 2.81 3.11 -0.32
C CYS A 104 3.14 1.86 0.50
N PHE A 105 4.37 1.74 1.01
CA PHE A 105 4.72 0.66 1.93
C PHE A 105 3.86 0.65 3.20
N CYS A 106 3.55 1.82 3.78
CA CYS A 106 2.65 1.86 4.94
C CYS A 106 1.29 1.26 4.63
N ARG A 107 0.75 1.50 3.42
CA ARG A 107 -0.50 0.88 2.96
C ARG A 107 -0.38 -0.64 2.86
N ILE A 108 0.67 -1.13 2.23
CA ILE A 108 0.91 -2.58 2.05
C ILE A 108 1.12 -3.31 3.39
N PHE A 109 1.83 -2.68 4.34
CA PHE A 109 2.09 -3.26 5.66
C PHE A 109 0.94 -3.03 6.66
N GLY A 110 -0.10 -2.28 6.29
CA GLY A 110 -1.21 -1.93 7.20
C GLY A 110 -0.79 -1.01 8.35
N THR A 111 0.31 -0.26 8.19
CA THR A 111 0.82 0.66 9.21
C THR A 111 0.31 2.08 9.00
N SER A 112 0.19 2.83 10.09
CA SER A 112 -0.23 4.23 10.07
C SER A 112 0.90 5.11 9.55
N PHE A 113 0.68 5.77 8.40
CA PHE A 113 1.67 6.69 7.82
C PHE A 113 1.98 7.86 8.76
N GLN A 114 1.01 8.31 9.56
CA GLN A 114 1.23 9.38 10.54
C GLN A 114 2.23 8.96 11.63
N ASP A 115 2.12 7.72 12.10
CA ASP A 115 3.03 7.20 13.13
C ASP A 115 4.43 6.97 12.55
N VAL A 116 4.51 6.52 11.29
CA VAL A 116 5.78 6.43 10.55
C VAL A 116 6.41 7.81 10.32
N CYS A 117 5.60 8.85 10.06
CA CYS A 117 6.09 10.23 9.96
C CYS A 117 6.67 10.70 11.29
N ARG A 118 5.94 10.51 12.40
CA ARG A 118 6.41 10.87 13.76
C ARG A 118 7.71 10.16 14.11
N ALA A 119 7.80 8.86 13.85
CA ALA A 119 9.00 8.06 14.10
C ALA A 119 10.23 8.54 13.30
N ARG A 120 10.01 9.18 12.14
CA ARG A 120 11.08 9.75 11.30
C ARG A 120 11.31 11.24 11.53
N GLY A 121 10.64 11.87 12.50
CA GLY A 121 10.71 13.31 12.74
C GLY A 121 10.09 14.16 11.62
N TRP A 122 9.20 13.58 10.79
CA TRP A 122 8.49 14.31 9.74
C TRP A 122 7.18 14.87 10.27
N VAL A 123 6.88 16.14 9.95
CA VAL A 123 5.57 16.72 10.21
C VAL A 123 4.55 16.08 9.26
N PRO A 124 3.51 15.37 9.74
CA PRO A 124 2.59 14.61 8.89
C PRO A 124 1.93 15.46 7.82
N ARG A 125 1.46 16.67 8.18
CA ARG A 125 0.85 17.63 7.24
C ARG A 125 1.76 17.96 6.06
N THR A 126 3.05 18.14 6.32
CA THR A 126 4.04 18.44 5.28
C THR A 126 4.32 17.22 4.41
N ALA A 127 4.37 16.02 4.99
CA ALA A 127 4.53 14.76 4.24
C ALA A 127 3.36 14.53 3.27
N TYR A 128 2.12 14.75 3.71
CA TYR A 128 0.94 14.66 2.86
C TYR A 128 0.93 15.70 1.74
N ARG A 129 1.32 16.95 2.00
CA ARG A 129 1.47 17.97 0.94
C ARG A 129 2.53 17.59 -0.09
N ARG A 130 3.64 16.99 0.34
CA ARG A 130 4.68 16.47 -0.57
C ARG A 130 4.16 15.36 -1.45
N LEU A 131 3.38 14.43 -0.87
CA LEU A 131 2.67 13.38 -1.59
C LEU A 131 1.77 13.94 -2.69
N GLU A 132 0.84 14.85 -2.35
CA GLU A 132 -0.05 15.50 -3.32
C GLU A 132 0.72 16.17 -4.45
N LYS A 133 1.75 16.96 -4.09
CA LYS A 133 2.61 17.65 -5.06
C LYS A 133 3.31 16.66 -5.99
N GLY A 134 3.82 15.56 -5.46
CA GLY A 134 4.51 14.54 -6.24
C GLY A 134 3.57 13.80 -7.20
N LEU A 135 2.42 13.35 -6.70
CA LEU A 135 1.42 12.66 -7.53
C LEU A 135 0.91 13.55 -8.66
N LYS A 136 0.66 14.84 -8.37
CA LYS A 136 0.28 15.80 -9.39
C LYS A 136 1.39 16.03 -10.42
N ALA A 137 2.64 16.18 -9.99
CA ALA A 137 3.76 16.38 -10.90
C ALA A 137 3.95 15.19 -11.85
N ILE A 138 3.77 13.97 -11.35
CA ILE A 138 3.83 12.76 -12.19
C ILE A 138 2.65 12.72 -13.16
N SER A 139 1.41 12.93 -12.71
CA SER A 139 0.25 12.91 -13.60
C SER A 139 0.35 13.95 -14.71
N ASP A 140 0.80 15.17 -14.37
CA ASP A 140 1.00 16.26 -15.33
C ASP A 140 2.10 15.89 -16.34
N GLY A 141 3.22 15.32 -15.87
CA GLY A 141 4.32 14.86 -16.71
C GLY A 141 3.92 13.72 -17.68
N LEU A 142 3.16 12.74 -17.18
CA LEU A 142 2.66 11.63 -18.01
C LEU A 142 1.70 12.12 -19.09
N ASN A 143 0.74 12.98 -18.72
CA ASN A 143 -0.20 13.58 -19.65
C ASN A 143 0.51 14.44 -20.71
N GLN A 144 1.53 15.20 -20.32
CA GLN A 144 2.34 15.98 -21.27
C GLN A 144 3.12 15.10 -22.25
N SER A 145 3.68 13.98 -21.76
CA SER A 145 4.40 13.02 -22.61
C SER A 145 3.49 12.14 -23.49
N LYS A 146 2.16 12.24 -23.33
CA LYS A 146 1.17 11.34 -23.96
C LYS A 146 1.49 9.87 -23.70
N ALA A 147 1.96 9.56 -22.50
CA ALA A 147 2.23 8.18 -22.10
C ALA A 147 0.94 7.36 -22.17
N GLY A 148 1.01 6.13 -22.69
CA GLY A 148 -0.13 5.24 -22.76
C GLY A 148 -0.73 5.02 -21.37
N PHE A 149 -2.06 5.05 -21.26
CA PHE A 149 -2.74 4.82 -20.00
C PHE A 149 -2.85 3.32 -19.73
N GLU A 150 -2.12 2.81 -18.74
CA GLU A 150 -2.24 1.44 -18.23
C GLU A 150 -2.61 1.49 -16.74
N SER A 151 -3.87 1.15 -16.44
CA SER A 151 -4.37 1.13 -15.06
C SER A 151 -3.63 0.11 -14.20
N ALA A 152 -3.67 0.32 -12.88
CA ALA A 152 -3.19 -0.67 -11.93
C ALA A 152 -4.08 -1.94 -11.94
N ASP A 153 -3.55 -3.08 -11.48
CA ASP A 153 -4.34 -4.29 -11.27
C ASP A 153 -5.29 -4.11 -10.08
N LEU A 154 -6.48 -3.56 -10.36
CA LEU A 154 -7.47 -3.21 -9.36
C LEU A 154 -8.01 -4.44 -8.62
N ASP A 155 -8.17 -5.57 -9.31
CA ASP A 155 -8.64 -6.83 -8.73
C ASP A 155 -7.64 -7.34 -7.70
N HIS A 156 -6.35 -7.28 -8.04
CA HIS A 156 -5.28 -7.62 -7.12
C HIS A 156 -5.26 -6.71 -5.89
N LEU A 157 -5.33 -5.40 -6.09
CA LEU A 157 -5.34 -4.43 -4.99
C LEU A 157 -6.61 -4.55 -4.11
N ALA A 158 -7.75 -4.90 -4.69
CA ALA A 158 -8.98 -5.20 -3.98
C ALA A 158 -8.84 -6.49 -3.15
N SER A 159 -8.18 -7.52 -3.67
CA SER A 159 -7.92 -8.78 -2.93
C SER A 159 -7.05 -8.56 -1.68
N LEU A 160 -6.20 -7.52 -1.69
CA LEU A 160 -5.40 -7.10 -0.54
C LEU A 160 -6.20 -6.26 0.48
N GLY A 161 -7.46 -5.93 0.19
CA GLY A 161 -8.30 -5.06 1.02
C GLY A 161 -7.81 -3.61 1.07
N LEU A 162 -7.00 -3.18 0.09
CA LEU A 162 -6.46 -1.82 0.00
C LEU A 162 -7.42 -0.85 -0.68
N ILE A 163 -8.30 -1.40 -1.52
CA ILE A 163 -9.30 -0.69 -2.29
C ILE A 163 -10.64 -1.40 -2.07
N ASP A 164 -11.69 -0.64 -1.77
CA ASP A 164 -13.05 -1.15 -1.94
C ASP A 164 -13.38 -1.01 -3.44
N PRO A 165 -13.66 -2.07 -4.20
CA PRO A 165 -13.90 -1.97 -5.65
C PRO A 165 -15.11 -1.10 -5.97
N ASP A 166 -16.14 -1.14 -5.11
CA ASP A 166 -17.28 -0.23 -5.19
C ASP A 166 -16.85 1.23 -5.08
N SER A 167 -15.71 1.51 -4.42
CA SER A 167 -15.23 2.86 -4.15
C SER A 167 -14.78 3.68 -5.34
N LEU A 168 -14.48 3.02 -6.46
CA LEU A 168 -13.89 3.61 -7.65
C LEU A 168 -14.92 4.03 -8.71
N ALA A 169 -16.23 3.84 -8.46
CA ALA A 169 -17.26 4.35 -9.37
C ALA A 169 -17.20 5.90 -9.47
N PRO A 170 -17.12 6.47 -10.69
CA PRO A 170 -16.95 7.92 -10.93
C PRO A 170 -18.13 8.79 -10.45
N ASP A 171 -19.24 8.18 -10.06
CA ASP A 171 -20.52 8.86 -9.79
C ASP A 171 -20.67 9.35 -8.34
N ALA A 172 -19.67 9.14 -7.49
CA ALA A 172 -19.67 9.67 -6.12
C ALA A 172 -19.28 11.16 -6.11
N SER A 173 -19.97 11.97 -6.92
CA SER A 173 -20.02 13.42 -6.75
C SER A 173 -20.44 13.69 -5.30
N PRO A 174 -19.61 14.37 -4.48
CA PRO A 174 -20.01 14.71 -3.13
C PRO A 174 -21.25 15.59 -3.24
N LYS A 175 -22.42 15.08 -2.82
CA LYS A 175 -23.64 15.87 -2.72
C LYS A 175 -23.32 17.08 -1.83
N HIS A 176 -23.17 18.25 -2.44
CA HIS A 176 -22.70 19.50 -1.86
C HIS A 176 -23.70 20.19 -0.90
N TRP A 177 -24.60 19.42 -0.28
CA TRP A 177 -25.70 19.92 0.58
C TRP A 177 -25.74 19.28 1.97
N SER A 178 -24.65 18.64 2.42
CA SER A 178 -24.55 18.23 3.83
C SER A 178 -23.68 19.22 4.59
N ASP A 179 -24.31 20.00 5.46
CA ASP A 179 -23.74 21.02 6.36
C ASP A 179 -22.70 20.42 7.32
N GLY A 180 -21.52 20.14 6.80
CA GLY A 180 -20.34 19.74 7.56
C GLY A 180 -19.18 20.59 7.10
N GLU A 181 -18.59 21.36 8.02
CA GLU A 181 -17.47 22.27 7.84
C GLU A 181 -16.44 21.83 6.79
N PRO A 182 -15.84 22.76 6.02
CA PRO A 182 -14.86 22.46 4.98
C PRO A 182 -13.59 21.87 5.60
N ARG A 183 -13.56 20.54 5.75
CA ARG A 183 -12.36 19.81 6.14
C ARG A 183 -11.43 19.77 4.95
N GLN A 184 -10.29 20.44 5.10
CA GLN A 184 -9.14 20.38 4.19
C GLN A 184 -8.91 18.92 3.74
N THR A 185 -9.30 18.63 2.49
CA THR A 185 -9.09 17.36 1.81
C THR A 185 -7.61 17.23 1.52
N GLY A 186 -6.86 16.63 2.44
CA GLY A 186 -5.51 16.13 2.15
C GLY A 186 -5.55 14.98 1.12
N PRO A 187 -4.42 14.36 0.77
CA PRO A 187 -4.37 13.24 -0.18
C PRO A 187 -5.07 12.01 0.38
N GLU A 188 -5.27 11.98 1.71
CA GLU A 188 -6.17 11.04 2.32
C GLU A 188 -7.56 11.16 1.70
N GLY A 189 -8.11 12.35 1.46
CA GLY A 189 -9.43 12.60 0.87
C GLY A 189 -9.63 12.02 -0.54
N LEU A 190 -8.58 11.92 -1.35
CA LEU A 190 -8.62 11.24 -2.66
C LEU A 190 -8.79 9.71 -2.53
N ILE A 191 -8.46 9.12 -1.37
CA ILE A 191 -8.71 7.71 -1.03
C ILE A 191 -9.83 7.55 0.04
N TYR A 192 -10.15 8.60 0.81
CA TYR A 192 -10.95 8.52 2.05
C TYR A 192 -12.43 8.87 1.89
N VAL A 193 -12.92 9.29 0.72
CA VAL A 193 -14.36 9.51 0.54
C VAL A 193 -15.16 8.20 0.71
N ARG A 194 -14.53 7.02 0.68
CA ARG A 194 -15.26 5.73 0.78
C ARG A 194 -15.01 4.84 2.01
N LEU A 195 -13.91 4.98 2.75
CA LEU A 195 -13.53 4.01 3.80
C LEU A 195 -14.09 4.26 5.23
N ARG A 196 -14.96 5.26 5.44
CA ARG A 196 -15.42 5.65 6.80
C ARG A 196 -16.85 5.28 7.20
N ARG A 197 -17.59 4.47 6.43
CA ARG A 197 -18.92 4.00 6.87
C ARG A 197 -18.85 2.78 7.83
N THR A 198 -17.91 1.86 7.65
CA THR A 198 -17.97 0.56 8.34
C THR A 198 -17.50 0.58 9.81
N LYS A 199 -16.53 1.42 10.19
CA LYS A 199 -16.05 1.50 11.59
C LYS A 199 -16.96 2.31 12.51
N ARG A 200 -17.68 3.31 12.00
CA ARG A 200 -18.58 4.16 12.81
C ARG A 200 -19.88 3.40 13.15
N ASP A 201 -20.38 2.58 12.24
CA ASP A 201 -21.58 1.76 12.48
C ASP A 201 -21.33 0.57 13.42
N LYS A 202 -20.15 -0.05 13.38
CA LYS A 202 -19.76 -1.07 14.38
C LYS A 202 -19.65 -0.48 15.80
N LYS A 203 -19.18 0.78 15.93
CA LYS A 203 -19.09 1.47 17.23
C LYS A 203 -20.47 1.94 17.74
N LYS A 204 -21.37 2.39 16.85
CA LYS A 204 -22.77 2.72 17.20
C LYS A 204 -23.58 1.49 17.62
N ARG A 205 -23.43 0.34 16.93
CA ARG A 205 -24.06 -0.93 17.32
C ARG A 205 -23.59 -1.46 18.69
N LYS A 206 -22.29 -1.30 19.02
CA LYS A 206 -21.77 -1.66 20.35
C LYS A 206 -22.25 -0.72 21.47
N ARG A 207 -22.44 0.57 21.19
CA ARG A 207 -23.02 1.53 22.17
C ARG A 207 -24.52 1.35 22.37
N GLY A 208 -25.28 1.05 21.31
CA GLY A 208 -26.73 0.81 21.40
C GLY A 208 -27.10 -0.45 22.20
N LYS A 209 -26.27 -1.50 22.16
CA LYS A 209 -26.49 -2.72 22.96
C LYS A 209 -26.18 -2.56 24.47
N ARG A 210 -25.41 -1.55 24.87
CA ARG A 210 -25.09 -1.29 26.29
C ARG A 210 -26.13 -0.43 27.02
N LEU A 211 -27.08 0.16 26.30
CA LEU A 211 -28.12 1.04 26.85
C LEU A 211 -29.50 0.36 26.91
N ARG A 212 -29.56 -0.94 26.66
CA ARG A 212 -30.79 -1.77 26.69
C ARG A 212 -30.65 -3.02 27.58
N SER A 213 -29.62 -3.04 28.42
CA SER A 213 -29.44 -3.94 29.56
C SER A 213 -29.40 -3.07 30.80
#